data_AF-A0A7U9X3B2-F1
#
_entry.id   AF-A0A7U9X3B2-F1
#
_cell.length_a   1.000
_cell.length_b   1.000
_cell.length_c   1.000
_cell.angle_alpha   90.00
_cell.angle_beta   90.00
_cell.angle_gamma   90.00
#
_symmetry.space_group_name_H-M   'P 1'
#
loop_
_entity.id
_entity.type
_entity.pdbx_description
1 polymer ?
#
loop_
_entity_poly.entity_id
_entity_poly.type
_entity_poly.pdbx_seq_one_letter_code
_entity_poly.pdbx_strand_id
1 'polypeptide(L)'
;MAGHLPDNQMKMNSMLKLETNGTVTEGEDGESLNVAGAGEVIIYISADTDYKNQYPHCRTGETDQQLAESVAKDVLDASEMGFEVVKNRHLTDYQRLFGRVKLDIG
;
A
#
# COMPACT_ATOMS: atom_id res chain seq x y z
N MET A 1 9.43 4.18 -3.39
CA MET A 1 9.92 4.11 -4.78
C MET A 1 9.05 5.03 -5.63
N ALA A 2 9.64 5.77 -6.58
CA ALA A 2 8.91 6.69 -7.45
C ALA A 2 9.41 6.57 -8.89
N GLY A 3 8.52 6.77 -9.87
CA GLY A 3 8.90 6.65 -11.27
C GLY A 3 7.80 7.08 -12.23
N HIS A 4 8.09 6.92 -13.52
CA HIS A 4 7.15 7.18 -14.61
C HIS A 4 7.15 6.00 -15.58
N LEU A 5 5.98 5.60 -16.09
CA LEU A 5 5.89 4.60 -17.14
C LEU A 5 6.56 5.13 -18.43
N PRO A 6 7.47 4.37 -19.07
CA PRO A 6 8.19 4.85 -20.25
C PRO A 6 7.27 5.21 -21.43
N ASP A 7 6.20 4.44 -21.63
CA ASP A 7 5.30 4.57 -22.78
C ASP A 7 4.44 5.84 -22.74
N ASN A 8 3.89 6.17 -21.56
CA ASN A 8 2.83 7.18 -21.44
C ASN A 8 3.05 8.18 -20.30
N GLN A 9 4.23 8.15 -19.67
CA GLN A 9 4.65 9.06 -18.61
C GLN A 9 3.70 9.09 -17.40
N MET A 10 2.89 8.05 -17.20
CA MET A 10 2.07 7.90 -15.99
C MET A 10 2.98 7.82 -14.78
N LYS A 11 2.74 8.68 -13.80
CA LYS A 11 3.49 8.69 -12.55
C LYS A 11 3.10 7.47 -11.74
N MET A 12 4.06 6.92 -11.03
CA MET A 12 3.85 5.84 -10.09
C MET A 12 4.63 6.12 -8.81
N ASN A 13 4.05 5.76 -7.69
CA ASN A 13 4.73 5.80 -6.41
C ASN A 13 4.30 4.59 -5.58
N SER A 14 5.22 4.07 -4.78
CA SER A 14 4.93 3.06 -3.78
C SER A 14 5.73 3.33 -2.52
N MET A 15 5.13 3.02 -1.37
CA MET A 15 5.78 3.11 -0.07
C MET A 15 5.46 1.88 0.73
N LEU A 16 6.45 1.41 1.49
CA LEU A 16 6.25 0.44 2.54
C LEU A 16 6.68 1.04 3.87
N LYS A 17 5.96 0.71 4.93
CA LYS A 17 6.35 0.98 6.32
C LYS A 17 6.34 -0.34 7.08
N LEU A 18 7.35 -0.52 7.92
CA LEU A 18 7.54 -1.71 8.71
C LEU A 18 7.43 -1.38 10.21
N GLU A 19 6.72 -2.21 10.94
CA GLU A 19 6.63 -2.20 12.41
C GLU A 19 7.07 -3.57 12.92
N THR A 20 7.96 -3.61 13.90
CA THR A 20 8.50 -4.86 14.44
C THR A 20 9.02 -4.66 15.85
N ASN A 21 9.11 -5.77 16.60
CA ASN A 21 9.81 -5.84 17.88
C ASN A 21 11.30 -6.24 17.74
N GLY A 22 11.78 -6.49 16.52
CA GLY A 22 13.19 -6.71 16.22
C GLY A 22 13.95 -5.42 15.88
N THR A 23 15.15 -5.57 15.29
CA THR A 23 15.93 -4.45 14.77
C THR A 23 15.77 -4.34 13.26
N VAL A 24 15.72 -3.11 12.75
CA VAL A 24 15.66 -2.80 11.32
C VAL A 24 16.94 -2.05 10.93
N THR A 25 17.62 -2.52 9.89
CA THR A 25 18.76 -1.82 9.27
C THR A 25 18.56 -1.71 7.78
N GLU A 26 19.24 -0.76 7.14
CA GLU A 26 19.35 -0.74 5.68
C GLU A 26 20.11 -1.98 5.18
N GLY A 27 19.73 -2.48 4.01
CA GLY A 27 20.47 -3.52 3.30
C GLY A 27 21.77 -3.00 2.71
N GLU A 28 22.71 -3.90 2.45
CA GLU A 28 24.00 -3.53 1.83
C GLU A 28 23.83 -2.97 0.41
N ASP A 29 22.70 -3.27 -0.24
CA ASP A 29 22.33 -2.76 -1.57
C ASP A 29 21.77 -1.33 -1.56
N GLY A 30 21.42 -0.79 -0.38
CA GLY A 30 20.73 0.51 -0.25
C GLY A 30 19.30 0.53 -0.82
N GLU A 31 18.77 -0.63 -1.20
CA GLU A 31 17.44 -0.79 -1.82
C GLU A 31 16.52 -1.70 -1.01
N SER A 32 17.04 -2.30 0.07
CA SER A 32 16.31 -3.22 0.95
C SER A 32 16.39 -2.84 2.43
N LEU A 33 15.53 -3.45 3.24
CA LEU A 33 15.56 -3.37 4.70
C LEU A 33 15.79 -4.77 5.28
N ASN A 34 16.75 -4.88 6.19
CA ASN A 34 17.05 -6.09 6.94
C ASN A 34 16.33 -6.06 8.29
N VAL A 35 15.63 -7.15 8.64
CA VAL A 35 14.98 -7.32 9.94
C VAL A 35 15.60 -8.51 10.66
N ALA A 36 16.05 -8.31 11.90
CA ALA A 36 16.68 -9.34 12.72
C ALA A 36 16.06 -9.40 14.13
N GLY A 37 16.02 -10.61 14.70
CA GLY A 37 15.54 -10.84 16.07
C GLY A 37 14.06 -10.56 16.31
N ALA A 38 13.26 -10.43 15.25
CA ALA A 38 11.83 -10.16 15.35
C ALA A 38 11.02 -11.42 15.67
N GLY A 39 10.05 -11.29 16.58
CA GLY A 39 8.97 -12.27 16.76
C GLY A 39 7.76 -11.96 15.86
N GLU A 40 7.59 -10.70 15.49
CA GLU A 40 6.52 -10.23 14.60
C GLU A 40 7.02 -9.09 13.71
N VAL A 41 6.53 -9.05 12.48
CA VAL A 41 6.74 -7.98 11.52
C VAL A 41 5.40 -7.65 10.86
N ILE A 42 5.00 -6.40 10.93
CA ILE A 42 3.83 -5.87 10.22
C ILE A 42 4.34 -4.94 9.13
N ILE A 43 3.90 -5.18 7.89
CA ILE A 43 4.27 -4.36 6.74
C ILE A 43 2.99 -3.73 6.18
N TYR A 44 2.96 -2.40 6.16
CA TYR A 44 1.93 -1.63 5.47
C TYR A 44 2.49 -1.18 4.13
N ILE A 45 1.75 -1.42 3.05
CA ILE A 45 2.18 -1.10 1.68
C ILE A 45 1.06 -0.30 1.02
N SER A 46 1.40 0.82 0.39
CA SER A 46 0.53 1.52 -0.55
C SER A 46 1.28 1.78 -1.86
N ALA A 47 0.54 1.87 -2.94
CA ALA A 47 1.02 2.27 -4.24
C ALA A 47 -0.09 2.97 -5.01
N ASP A 48 0.27 4.00 -5.77
CA ASP A 48 -0.67 4.78 -6.55
C ASP A 48 -0.04 5.28 -7.85
N THR A 49 -0.89 5.75 -8.75
CA THR A 49 -0.52 6.41 -10.01
C THR A 49 -1.26 7.72 -10.15
N ASP A 50 -0.79 8.62 -11.00
CA ASP A 50 -1.57 9.80 -11.37
C ASP A 50 -2.70 9.50 -12.38
N TYR A 51 -3.16 8.24 -12.48
CA TYR A 51 -4.28 7.87 -13.32
C TYR A 51 -5.60 8.44 -12.81
N LYS A 52 -6.43 8.91 -13.73
CA LYS A 52 -7.82 9.26 -13.44
C LYS A 52 -8.69 8.80 -14.59
N ASN A 53 -9.85 8.22 -14.31
CA ASN A 53 -10.79 7.84 -15.37
C ASN A 53 -11.58 9.08 -15.88
N GLN A 54 -10.86 10.02 -16.51
CA GLN A 54 -11.41 11.28 -17.01
C GLN A 54 -10.89 11.59 -18.42
N TYR A 55 -11.75 11.38 -19.41
CA TYR A 55 -11.44 11.67 -20.82
C TYR A 55 -11.30 13.20 -21.07
N PRO A 56 -10.39 13.64 -21.97
CA PRO A 56 -9.46 12.83 -22.75
C PRO A 56 -8.10 12.54 -22.09
N HIS A 57 -7.81 13.17 -20.95
CA HIS A 57 -6.42 13.24 -20.45
C HIS A 57 -6.04 12.00 -19.62
N CYS A 58 -7.01 11.43 -18.93
CA CYS A 58 -6.85 10.28 -18.06
C CYS A 58 -5.74 10.42 -17.01
N ARG A 59 -5.58 11.64 -16.45
CA ARG A 59 -4.60 12.01 -15.43
C ARG A 59 -5.24 12.86 -14.34
N THR A 60 -4.73 12.76 -13.11
CA THR A 60 -5.17 13.59 -11.97
C THR A 60 -4.63 15.02 -12.08
N GLY A 61 -3.45 15.19 -12.68
CA GLY A 61 -2.73 16.46 -12.73
C GLY A 61 -1.81 16.71 -11.53
N GLU A 62 -1.64 15.71 -10.66
CA GLU A 62 -0.79 15.79 -9.48
C GLU A 62 0.69 15.94 -9.84
N THR A 63 1.44 16.65 -8.99
CA THR A 63 2.90 16.63 -9.00
C THR A 63 3.42 15.32 -8.43
N ASP A 64 4.70 15.02 -8.65
CA ASP A 64 5.32 13.81 -8.07
C ASP A 64 5.30 13.84 -6.55
N GLN A 65 5.41 15.05 -5.98
CA GLN A 65 5.31 15.28 -4.54
C GLN A 65 3.89 15.00 -4.02
N GLN A 66 2.85 15.48 -4.71
CA GLN A 66 1.47 15.22 -4.31
C GLN A 66 1.14 13.73 -4.34
N LEU A 67 1.60 13.02 -5.38
CA LEU A 67 1.45 11.56 -5.47
C LEU A 67 2.21 10.84 -4.34
N ALA A 68 3.43 11.28 -4.03
CA ALA A 68 4.22 10.71 -2.93
C ALA A 68 3.55 10.95 -1.56
N GLU A 69 2.99 12.14 -1.34
CA GLU A 69 2.26 12.49 -0.12
C GLU A 69 0.98 11.65 0.04
N SER A 70 0.25 11.41 -1.06
CA SER A 70 -0.93 10.53 -1.08
C SER A 70 -0.58 9.11 -0.65
N VAL A 71 0.43 8.50 -1.29
CA VAL A 71 0.89 7.14 -0.97
C VAL A 71 1.42 7.05 0.47
N ALA A 72 2.18 8.05 0.92
CA ALA A 72 2.65 8.08 2.30
C ALA A 72 1.51 8.19 3.31
N LYS A 73 0.48 8.98 2.99
CA LYS A 73 -0.69 9.14 3.85
C LYS A 73 -1.41 7.82 4.08
N ASP A 74 -1.64 7.01 3.05
CA ASP A 74 -2.32 5.71 3.20
C ASP A 74 -1.56 4.77 4.15
N VAL A 75 -0.24 4.70 3.99
CA VAL A 75 0.63 3.86 4.82
C VAL A 75 0.64 4.35 6.27
N LEU A 76 0.70 5.67 6.49
CA LEU A 76 0.70 6.26 7.82
C LEU A 76 -0.65 6.10 8.53
N ASP A 77 -1.76 6.36 7.84
CA ASP A 77 -3.11 6.17 8.37
C ASP A 77 -3.34 4.69 8.74
N ALA A 78 -2.91 3.75 7.89
CA ALA A 78 -3.04 2.31 8.17
C ALA A 78 -2.21 1.87 9.38
N SER A 79 -0.97 2.36 9.48
CA SER A 79 -0.09 2.13 10.62
C SER A 79 -0.64 2.72 11.92
N GLU A 80 -1.19 3.95 11.88
CA GLU A 80 -1.81 4.58 13.05
C GLU A 80 -3.05 3.81 13.55
N MET A 81 -3.83 3.24 12.63
CA MET A 81 -4.96 2.36 12.99
C MET A 81 -4.51 1.04 13.64
N GLY A 82 -3.36 0.52 13.23
CA GLY A 82 -2.79 -0.75 13.69
C GLY A 82 -3.39 -1.98 12.99
N PHE A 83 -2.59 -3.05 12.93
CA PHE A 83 -2.87 -4.28 12.19
C PHE A 83 -4.25 -4.89 12.49
N GLU A 84 -4.60 -5.09 13.76
CA GLU A 84 -5.85 -5.76 14.13
C GLU A 84 -7.08 -4.96 13.69
N VAL A 85 -7.03 -3.63 13.75
CA VAL A 85 -8.14 -2.78 13.27
C VAL A 85 -8.25 -2.85 11.75
N VAL A 86 -7.13 -2.73 11.03
CA VAL A 86 -7.10 -2.83 9.57
C VAL A 86 -7.62 -4.20 9.10
N LYS A 87 -7.15 -5.30 9.71
CA LYS A 87 -7.60 -6.66 9.44
C LYS A 87 -9.09 -6.84 9.68
N ASN A 88 -9.61 -6.38 10.82
CA ASN A 88 -11.04 -6.53 11.13
C ASN A 88 -11.93 -5.73 10.17
N ARG A 89 -11.49 -4.53 9.75
CA ARG A 89 -12.18 -3.75 8.71
C ARG A 89 -12.19 -4.48 7.37
N HIS A 90 -11.04 -5.04 6.96
CA HIS A 90 -10.94 -5.86 5.75
C HIS A 90 -11.87 -7.07 5.79
N LEU A 91 -11.86 -7.86 6.89
CA LEU A 91 -12.73 -9.02 7.05
C LEU A 91 -14.21 -8.63 6.97
N THR A 92 -14.60 -7.54 7.63
CA THR A 92 -15.98 -7.03 7.60
C THR A 92 -16.39 -6.65 6.18
N ASP A 93 -15.54 -5.95 5.42
CA ASP A 93 -15.83 -5.55 4.05
C ASP A 93 -15.90 -6.75 3.09
N TYR A 94 -14.86 -7.60 3.10
CA TYR A 94 -14.76 -8.78 2.25
C TYR A 94 -15.90 -9.76 2.50
N GLN A 95 -16.16 -10.13 3.76
CA GLN A 95 -17.18 -11.13 4.11
C GLN A 95 -18.60 -10.64 3.80
N ARG A 96 -18.85 -9.31 3.85
CA ARG A 96 -20.13 -8.73 3.43
C ARG A 96 -20.44 -8.97 1.95
N LEU A 97 -19.41 -9.03 1.09
CA LEU A 97 -19.57 -9.32 -0.34
C LEU A 97 -19.54 -10.82 -0.60
N PHE A 98 -18.50 -11.49 -0.10
CA PHE A 98 -18.27 -12.91 -0.36
C PHE A 98 -19.35 -13.80 0.25
N GLY A 99 -19.83 -13.43 1.44
CA GLY A 99 -20.90 -14.16 2.15
C GLY A 99 -22.28 -14.06 1.51
N ARG A 100 -22.46 -13.33 0.40
CA ARG A 100 -23.76 -13.18 -0.29
C ARG A 100 -24.24 -14.46 -0.95
N VAL A 101 -23.31 -15.32 -1.35
CA VAL A 101 -23.63 -16.58 -2.02
C VAL A 101 -23.09 -17.72 -1.17
N LYS A 102 -23.95 -18.69 -0.91
CA LYS A 102 -23.56 -19.99 -0.35
C LYS A 102 -24.00 -21.04 -1.35
N LEU A 103 -23.06 -21.89 -1.76
CA LEU A 103 -23.32 -23.04 -2.61
C LEU A 103 -23.04 -24.28 -1.79
N ASP A 104 -24.06 -25.09 -1.60
CA ASP A 104 -23.97 -26.41 -0.98
C ASP A 104 -24.50 -27.41 -2.01
N ILE A 105 -23.65 -28.36 -2.39
CA ILE A 105 -23.93 -29.39 -3.40
C ILE A 105 -23.83 -30.80 -2.82
N GLY A 106 -23.87 -30.95 -1.48
CA GLY A 106 -23.80 -32.22 -0.76
C GLY A 106 -22.40 -32.60 -0.31
#